data_AF-A0AB40BKM2-F1
#
_entry.id   AF-A0AB40BKM2-F1
#
_cell.length_a   1.000
_cell.length_b   1.000
_cell.length_c   1.000
_cell.angle_alpha   90.00
_cell.angle_beta   90.00
_cell.angle_gamma   90.00
#
_symmetry.space_group_name_H-M   'P 1'
#
loop_
_entity.id
_entity.type
_entity.pdbx_description
1 polymer ?
#
loop_
_entity_poly.entity_id
_entity_poly.type
_entity_poly.pdbx_seq_one_letter_code
_entity_poly.pdbx_strand_id
1 'polypeptide(L)'
;MCLELETLFTNFGVAMAKQSLIKEANDLQRSARHLMGQISAVEISEIYFNAGLKYLHGAYLSEIDQPKGSSQLEKLKIYQIYKSASTLFKLCGEIGEKHKRAELSALAFKCMEVSQFRIVYNIQEFKSMKIREERKMTSSVEHLKYINSNPFALKDLLNTVEAMDVAMDASRRSQSAMREVSQKRKRNEINEILDSIKNVLDFSFNDVPHFLPELLVDAIPGQPHTIKTFL
;
A
#
# COMPACT_ATOMS: atom_id res chain seq x y z
N MET A 1 -4.86 -10.58 -34.58
CA MET A 1 -6.33 -10.58 -34.43
C MET A 1 -6.83 -11.28 -33.18
N CYS A 2 -6.67 -12.61 -32.96
CA CYS A 2 -7.13 -13.25 -31.70
C CYS A 2 -6.38 -12.76 -30.44
N LEU A 3 -5.03 -12.68 -30.50
CA LEU A 3 -4.22 -12.20 -29.37
C LEU A 3 -4.50 -10.73 -29.00
N GLU A 4 -4.79 -9.88 -29.98
CA GLU A 4 -5.11 -8.46 -29.76
C GLU A 4 -6.47 -8.27 -29.08
N LEU A 5 -7.46 -9.09 -29.45
CA LEU A 5 -8.78 -9.11 -28.83
C LEU A 5 -8.71 -9.62 -27.38
N GLU A 6 -7.96 -10.68 -27.11
CA GLU A 6 -7.74 -11.18 -25.73
C GLU A 6 -7.04 -10.12 -24.87
N THR A 7 -5.99 -9.46 -25.37
CA THR A 7 -5.35 -8.35 -24.65
C THR A 7 -6.28 -7.16 -24.42
N LEU A 8 -7.18 -6.85 -25.36
CA LEU A 8 -8.17 -5.79 -25.22
C LEU A 8 -9.23 -6.13 -24.15
N PHE A 9 -9.70 -7.37 -24.10
CA PHE A 9 -10.63 -7.84 -23.08
C PHE A 9 -10.00 -7.87 -21.68
N THR A 10 -8.75 -8.32 -21.56
CA THR A 10 -8.03 -8.29 -20.29
C THR A 10 -7.76 -6.86 -19.82
N ASN A 11 -7.35 -5.95 -20.73
CA ASN A 11 -7.11 -4.55 -20.40
C ASN A 11 -8.40 -3.82 -19.98
N PHE A 12 -9.52 -4.12 -20.65
CA PHE A 12 -10.83 -3.58 -20.26
C PHE A 12 -11.28 -4.09 -18.89
N GLY A 13 -11.10 -5.39 -18.60
CA GLY A 13 -11.40 -5.98 -17.30
C GLY A 13 -10.58 -5.36 -16.17
N VAL A 14 -9.27 -5.17 -16.37
CA VAL A 14 -8.37 -4.52 -15.40
C VAL A 14 -8.75 -3.04 -15.17
N ALA A 15 -9.11 -2.33 -16.23
CA ALA A 15 -9.51 -0.92 -16.15
C ALA A 15 -10.83 -0.71 -15.38
N MET A 16 -11.78 -1.64 -15.48
CA MET A 16 -13.00 -1.62 -14.68
C MET A 16 -12.74 -2.01 -13.22
N ALA A 17 -11.90 -3.02 -12.99
CA ALA A 17 -11.54 -3.46 -11.64
C ALA A 17 -10.85 -2.35 -10.83
N LYS A 18 -9.87 -1.62 -11.41
CA LYS A 18 -9.19 -0.51 -10.71
C LYS A 18 -10.16 0.60 -10.27
N GLN A 19 -11.11 0.97 -11.13
CA GLN A 19 -12.08 2.03 -10.81
C GLN A 19 -13.06 1.59 -9.73
N SER A 20 -13.54 0.33 -9.79
CA SER A 20 -14.40 -0.23 -8.75
C SER A 20 -13.70 -0.25 -7.39
N LEU A 21 -12.48 -0.78 -7.33
CA LEU A 21 -11.69 -0.87 -6.10
C LEU A 21 -11.45 0.50 -5.46
N ILE A 22 -11.05 1.49 -6.25
CA ILE A 22 -10.81 2.85 -5.74
C ILE A 22 -12.13 3.48 -5.26
N LYS A 23 -13.24 3.27 -5.97
CA LYS A 23 -14.55 3.77 -5.56
C LYS A 23 -15.00 3.14 -4.23
N GLU A 24 -14.94 1.83 -4.13
CA GLU A 24 -15.28 1.09 -2.91
C GLU A 24 -14.42 1.51 -1.71
N ALA A 25 -13.12 1.72 -1.92
CA ALA A 25 -12.23 2.24 -0.89
C ALA A 25 -12.68 3.62 -0.38
N ASN A 26 -13.06 4.53 -1.28
CA ASN A 26 -13.58 5.85 -0.91
C ASN A 26 -14.90 5.75 -0.11
N ASP A 27 -15.80 4.87 -0.54
CA ASP A 27 -17.09 4.70 0.13
C ASP A 27 -16.93 4.09 1.53
N LEU A 28 -16.05 3.10 1.70
CA LEU A 28 -15.70 2.55 3.01
C LEU A 28 -15.05 3.61 3.91
N GLN A 29 -14.11 4.40 3.39
CA GLN A 29 -13.46 5.45 4.16
C GLN A 29 -14.46 6.54 4.60
N ARG A 30 -15.44 6.88 3.75
CA ARG A 30 -16.51 7.81 4.09
C ARG A 30 -17.43 7.22 5.16
N SER A 31 -17.84 5.96 4.99
CA SER A 31 -18.66 5.23 5.96
C SER A 31 -18.00 5.19 7.35
N ALA A 32 -16.71 4.82 7.42
CA ALA A 32 -15.95 4.81 8.66
C ALA A 32 -15.92 6.19 9.34
N ARG A 33 -15.78 7.28 8.57
CA ARG A 33 -15.84 8.65 9.11
C ARG A 33 -17.20 9.01 9.70
N HIS A 34 -18.30 8.48 9.14
CA HIS A 34 -19.64 8.68 9.70
C HIS A 34 -19.88 7.86 10.98
N LEU A 35 -19.25 6.69 11.09
CA LEU A 35 -19.36 5.80 12.25
C LEU A 35 -18.41 6.18 13.40
N MET A 36 -17.53 7.17 13.19
CA MET A 36 -16.66 7.69 14.25
C MET A 36 -17.46 8.14 15.47
N GLY A 37 -17.11 7.61 16.64
CA GLY A 37 -17.80 7.90 17.90
C GLY A 37 -19.08 7.11 18.12
N GLN A 38 -19.55 6.34 17.14
CA GLN A 38 -20.73 5.46 17.25
C GLN A 38 -20.33 4.00 17.55
N ILE A 39 -19.22 3.55 16.97
CA ILE A 39 -18.68 2.19 17.17
C ILE A 39 -17.26 2.25 17.74
N SER A 40 -16.71 1.11 18.15
CA SER A 40 -15.38 1.06 18.76
C SER A 40 -14.27 1.41 17.76
N ALA A 41 -13.15 1.94 18.27
CA ALA A 41 -12.00 2.28 17.42
C ALA A 41 -11.43 1.04 16.69
N VAL A 42 -11.52 -0.15 17.30
CA VAL A 42 -11.10 -1.41 16.68
C VAL A 42 -12.00 -1.75 15.49
N GLU A 43 -13.33 -1.66 15.63
CA GLU A 43 -14.25 -1.89 14.51
C GLU A 43 -14.05 -0.87 13.37
N ILE A 44 -13.81 0.41 13.70
CA ILE A 44 -13.45 1.42 12.69
C ILE A 44 -12.16 1.03 11.96
N SER A 45 -11.17 0.50 12.67
CA SER A 45 -9.89 0.08 12.08
C SER A 45 -10.05 -1.06 11.09
N GLU A 46 -11.03 -1.96 11.26
CA GLU A 46 -11.32 -3.02 10.28
C GLU A 46 -11.84 -2.43 8.96
N ILE A 47 -12.73 -1.43 9.05
CA ILE A 47 -13.25 -0.72 7.87
C ILE A 47 -12.11 0.03 7.17
N TYR A 48 -11.26 0.74 7.92
CA TYR A 48 -10.10 1.42 7.35
C TYR A 48 -9.08 0.47 6.75
N PHE A 49 -8.85 -0.70 7.36
CA PHE A 49 -7.92 -1.68 6.84
C PHE A 49 -8.39 -2.22 5.49
N ASN A 50 -9.68 -2.54 5.37
CA ASN A 50 -10.30 -2.98 4.12
C ASN A 50 -10.23 -1.89 3.02
N ALA A 51 -10.54 -0.64 3.37
CA ALA A 51 -10.38 0.48 2.46
C ALA A 51 -8.91 0.66 2.02
N GLY A 52 -7.96 0.49 2.94
CA GLY A 52 -6.52 0.52 2.67
C GLY A 52 -6.09 -0.54 1.65
N LEU A 53 -6.53 -1.78 1.81
CA LEU A 53 -6.24 -2.87 0.86
C LEU A 53 -6.79 -2.58 -0.54
N LYS A 54 -8.02 -2.04 -0.62
CA LYS A 54 -8.63 -1.66 -1.90
C LYS A 54 -7.90 -0.49 -2.58
N TYR A 55 -7.47 0.52 -1.82
CA TYR A 55 -6.61 1.58 -2.37
C TYR A 55 -5.27 1.01 -2.85
N LEU A 56 -4.62 0.16 -2.06
CA LEU A 56 -3.35 -0.47 -2.43
C LEU A 56 -3.48 -1.27 -3.74
N HIS A 57 -4.55 -2.05 -3.87
CA HIS A 57 -4.85 -2.81 -5.09
C HIS A 57 -5.17 -1.92 -6.29
N GLY A 58 -6.05 -0.94 -6.10
CA GLY A 58 -6.42 0.00 -7.16
C GLY A 58 -5.23 0.81 -7.67
N ALA A 59 -4.31 1.20 -6.78
CA ALA A 59 -3.06 1.86 -7.15
C ALA A 59 -2.16 0.94 -7.95
N TYR A 60 -1.98 -0.31 -7.50
CA TYR A 60 -1.19 -1.32 -8.21
C TYR A 60 -1.70 -1.55 -9.63
N LEU A 61 -3.00 -1.80 -9.79
CA LEU A 61 -3.61 -1.97 -11.12
C LEU A 61 -3.43 -0.73 -11.99
N SER A 62 -3.55 0.46 -11.38
CA SER A 62 -3.35 1.72 -12.09
C SER A 62 -1.91 1.92 -12.54
N GLU A 63 -0.93 1.34 -11.83
CA GLU A 63 0.50 1.38 -12.16
C GLU A 63 0.84 0.44 -13.31
N ILE A 64 0.38 -0.82 -13.27
CA ILE A 64 0.68 -1.80 -14.33
C ILE A 64 -0.04 -1.53 -15.65
N ASP A 65 -1.18 -0.83 -15.60
CA ASP A 65 -1.96 -0.44 -16.78
C ASP A 65 -1.39 0.82 -17.47
N GLN A 66 -0.32 1.42 -16.94
CA GLN A 66 0.28 2.62 -17.55
C GLN A 66 1.04 2.29 -18.85
N PRO A 67 0.74 2.97 -19.96
CA PRO A 67 1.59 2.91 -21.15
C PRO A 67 2.96 3.55 -20.86
N LYS A 68 4.00 3.08 -21.55
CA LYS A 68 5.34 3.70 -21.52
C LYS A 68 5.21 5.15 -22.00
N GLY A 69 5.52 6.13 -21.14
CA GLY A 69 5.35 7.55 -21.47
C GLY A 69 4.21 8.25 -20.72
N SER A 70 3.57 7.61 -19.74
CA SER A 70 2.47 8.19 -18.96
C SER A 70 2.78 9.58 -18.40
N SER A 71 1.76 10.43 -18.39
CA SER A 71 1.87 11.82 -17.99
C SER A 71 2.26 11.93 -16.51
N GLN A 72 2.94 13.02 -16.15
CA GLN A 72 3.23 13.31 -14.74
C GLN A 72 1.96 13.36 -13.88
N LEU A 73 0.84 13.81 -14.46
CA LEU A 73 -0.45 13.88 -13.78
C LEU A 73 -0.99 12.49 -13.43
N GLU A 74 -0.86 11.50 -14.31
CA GLU A 74 -1.31 10.12 -14.05
C GLU A 74 -0.47 9.46 -12.95
N LYS A 75 0.85 9.65 -13.00
CA LYS A 75 1.76 9.17 -11.95
C LYS A 75 1.45 9.82 -10.59
N LEU A 76 1.15 11.12 -10.58
CA LEU A 76 0.72 11.82 -9.37
C LEU A 76 -0.59 11.27 -8.82
N LYS A 77 -1.56 10.89 -9.66
CA LYS A 77 -2.80 10.24 -9.20
C LYS A 77 -2.50 8.91 -8.51
N ILE A 78 -1.66 8.05 -9.10
CA ILE A 78 -1.28 6.76 -8.51
C ILE A 78 -0.59 6.97 -7.16
N TYR A 79 0.35 7.92 -7.09
CA TYR A 79 1.00 8.33 -5.84
C TYR A 79 -0.02 8.70 -4.74
N GLN A 80 -1.05 9.50 -5.06
CA GLN A 80 -2.07 9.89 -4.08
C GLN A 80 -2.92 8.70 -3.60
N ILE A 81 -3.13 7.70 -4.45
CA ILE A 81 -3.87 6.48 -4.07
C ILE A 81 -3.02 5.64 -3.11
N TYR A 82 -1.74 5.38 -3.41
CA TYR A 82 -0.83 4.71 -2.47
C TYR A 82 -0.69 5.48 -1.15
N LYS A 83 -0.65 6.82 -1.20
CA LYS A 83 -0.60 7.66 0.00
C LYS A 83 -1.87 7.52 0.86
N SER A 84 -3.04 7.43 0.22
CA SER A 84 -4.30 7.17 0.91
C SER A 84 -4.28 5.80 1.61
N ALA A 85 -3.80 4.76 0.93
CA ALA A 85 -3.61 3.43 1.52
C ALA A 85 -2.69 3.47 2.74
N SER A 86 -1.49 4.05 2.58
CA SER A 86 -0.52 4.18 3.67
C SER A 86 -1.08 4.94 4.88
N THR A 87 -1.89 5.97 4.65
CA THR A 87 -2.48 6.77 5.74
C THR A 87 -3.46 5.93 6.55
N LEU A 88 -4.30 5.13 5.87
CA LEU A 88 -5.24 4.24 6.55
C LEU A 88 -4.53 3.14 7.33
N PHE A 89 -3.52 2.51 6.73
CA PHE A 89 -2.73 1.51 7.42
C PHE A 89 -2.00 2.07 8.65
N LYS A 90 -1.47 3.29 8.58
CA LYS A 90 -0.90 3.96 9.75
C LYS A 90 -1.93 4.08 10.90
N LEU A 91 -3.13 4.56 10.59
CA LEU A 91 -4.22 4.70 11.57
C LEU A 91 -4.59 3.35 12.20
N CYS A 92 -4.73 2.30 11.37
CA CYS A 92 -5.00 0.95 11.85
C CYS A 92 -3.89 0.44 12.79
N GLY A 93 -2.63 0.65 12.42
CA GLY A 93 -1.49 0.22 13.23
C GLY A 93 -1.43 0.90 14.59
N GLU A 94 -1.67 2.22 14.63
CA GLU A 94 -1.73 3.01 15.87
C GLU A 94 -2.93 2.63 16.75
N ILE A 95 -4.09 2.32 16.15
CA ILE A 95 -5.24 1.76 16.89
C ILE A 95 -4.86 0.41 17.49
N GLY A 96 -4.19 -0.45 16.73
CA GLY A 96 -3.72 -1.74 17.21
C GLY A 96 -2.79 -1.62 18.42
N GLU A 97 -1.82 -0.70 18.37
CA GLU A 97 -0.89 -0.45 19.48
C GLU A 97 -1.64 0.05 20.71
N LYS A 98 -2.53 1.03 20.54
CA LYS A 98 -3.34 1.62 21.61
C LYS A 98 -4.22 0.59 22.33
N HIS A 99 -4.75 -0.39 21.60
CA HIS A 99 -5.66 -1.40 22.14
C HIS A 99 -5.00 -2.78 22.35
N LYS A 100 -3.66 -2.87 22.26
CA LYS A 100 -2.86 -4.10 22.46
C LYS A 100 -3.25 -5.25 21.50
N ARG A 101 -3.65 -4.89 20.28
CA ARG A 101 -3.95 -5.81 19.17
C ARG A 101 -2.71 -5.88 18.27
N ALA A 102 -1.72 -6.65 18.71
CA ALA A 102 -0.41 -6.71 18.07
C ALA A 102 -0.49 -7.31 16.65
N GLU A 103 -1.48 -8.16 16.39
CA GLU A 103 -1.81 -8.73 15.09
C GLU A 103 -2.20 -7.63 14.09
N LEU A 104 -3.13 -6.75 14.49
CA LEU A 104 -3.53 -5.57 13.72
C LEU A 104 -2.35 -4.66 13.42
N SER A 105 -1.53 -4.36 14.44
CA SER A 105 -0.35 -3.51 14.27
C SER A 105 0.67 -4.11 13.32
N ALA A 106 0.97 -5.41 13.47
CA ALA A 106 1.93 -6.10 12.61
C ALA A 106 1.51 -6.01 11.14
N LEU A 107 0.26 -6.39 10.85
CA LEU A 107 -0.31 -6.37 9.50
C LEU A 107 -0.39 -4.96 8.93
N ALA A 108 -0.93 -4.01 9.69
CA ALA A 108 -1.12 -2.65 9.23
C ALA A 108 0.20 -1.94 8.94
N PHE A 109 1.20 -2.05 9.82
CA PHE A 109 2.50 -1.45 9.52
C PHE A 109 3.24 -2.15 8.37
N LYS A 110 2.99 -3.44 8.11
CA LYS A 110 3.51 -4.09 6.92
C LYS A 110 2.87 -3.54 5.65
N CYS A 111 1.55 -3.41 5.61
CA CYS A 111 0.85 -2.84 4.47
C CYS A 111 1.23 -1.36 4.25
N MET A 112 1.51 -0.62 5.32
CA MET A 112 2.07 0.73 5.28
C MET A 112 3.48 0.75 4.67
N GLU A 113 4.38 -0.11 5.11
CA GLU A 113 5.73 -0.29 4.54
C GLU A 113 5.65 -0.52 3.03
N VAL A 114 4.83 -1.48 2.60
CA VAL A 114 4.65 -1.80 1.18
C VAL A 114 4.11 -0.60 0.39
N SER A 115 3.09 0.08 0.91
CA SER A 115 2.52 1.27 0.25
C SER A 115 3.57 2.36 0.04
N GLN A 116 4.45 2.57 1.02
CA GLN A 116 5.53 3.55 0.96
C GLN A 116 6.66 3.13 0.00
N PHE A 117 7.04 1.85 -0.02
CA PHE A 117 8.02 1.38 -1.01
C PHE A 117 7.50 1.47 -2.45
N ARG A 118 6.19 1.26 -2.67
CA ARG A 118 5.58 1.52 -3.99
C ARG A 118 5.62 2.99 -4.38
N ILE A 119 5.39 3.90 -3.44
CA ILE A 119 5.58 5.34 -3.65
C ILE A 119 7.01 5.64 -4.09
N VAL A 120 8.00 5.14 -3.36
CA VAL A 120 9.43 5.33 -3.66
C VAL A 120 9.77 4.81 -5.06
N TYR A 121 9.33 3.60 -5.40
CA TYR A 121 9.56 2.99 -6.71
C TYR A 121 8.96 3.84 -7.84
N ASN A 122 7.71 4.28 -7.69
CA ASN A 122 7.04 5.14 -8.68
C ASN A 122 7.72 6.51 -8.85
N ILE A 123 8.22 7.12 -7.76
CA ILE A 123 8.98 8.38 -7.81
C ILE A 123 10.35 8.17 -8.50
N GLN A 124 11.03 7.04 -8.25
CA GLN A 124 12.30 6.73 -8.90
C GLN A 124 12.13 6.48 -10.41
N GLU A 125 11.08 5.79 -10.81
CA GLU A 125 10.72 5.63 -12.23
C GLU A 125 10.37 6.97 -12.91
N PHE A 126 9.80 7.93 -12.18
CA PHE A 126 9.65 9.30 -12.69
C PHE A 126 11.02 9.95 -12.98
N LYS A 127 12.01 9.74 -12.10
CA LYS A 127 13.38 10.26 -12.25
C LYS A 127 14.14 9.60 -13.40
N SER A 128 14.06 8.28 -13.55
CA SER A 128 14.80 7.54 -14.59
C SER A 128 14.41 7.97 -16.00
N MET A 129 13.14 8.31 -16.23
CA MET A 129 12.65 8.87 -17.49
C MET A 129 13.21 10.27 -17.77
N LYS A 130 13.20 11.18 -16.77
CA LYS A 130 13.75 12.53 -16.92
C LYS A 130 15.28 12.52 -17.11
N ILE A 131 15.99 11.68 -16.35
CA ILE A 131 17.45 11.53 -16.44
C ILE A 131 17.84 10.91 -17.79
N ARG A 132 17.01 10.03 -18.38
CA ARG A 132 17.27 9.47 -19.72
C ARG A 132 17.25 10.53 -20.82
N GLU A 133 16.45 11.59 -20.67
CA GLU A 133 16.53 12.78 -21.53
C GLU A 133 17.75 13.66 -21.20
N GLU A 134 18.19 13.67 -19.94
CA GLU A 134 19.32 14.47 -19.44
C GLU A 134 20.69 13.75 -19.46
N ARG A 135 20.84 12.60 -20.15
CA ARG A 135 22.10 11.82 -20.25
C ARG A 135 23.24 12.53 -21.01
N LYS A 136 23.70 13.65 -20.44
CA LYS A 136 24.98 14.30 -20.74
C LYS A 136 25.80 14.63 -19.48
N MET A 137 25.42 14.15 -18.28
CA MET A 137 26.12 14.53 -17.04
C MET A 137 26.79 13.32 -16.38
N THR A 138 28.10 13.42 -16.12
CA THR A 138 29.05 12.31 -15.96
C THR A 138 29.80 12.33 -14.62
N SER A 139 29.18 12.81 -13.54
CA SER A 139 29.73 12.70 -12.18
C SER A 139 28.66 12.77 -11.10
N SER A 140 28.78 11.97 -10.02
CA SER A 140 27.90 12.04 -8.84
C SER A 140 27.87 13.44 -8.20
N VAL A 141 28.97 14.20 -8.31
CA VAL A 141 29.06 15.59 -7.82
C VAL A 141 28.24 16.53 -8.69
N GLU A 142 28.27 16.34 -10.01
CA GLU A 142 27.48 17.15 -10.96
C GLU A 142 25.98 16.90 -10.80
N HIS A 143 25.59 15.64 -10.55
CA HIS A 143 24.21 15.28 -10.27
C HIS A 143 23.68 15.93 -8.98
N LEU A 144 24.49 15.94 -7.90
CA LEU A 144 24.14 16.64 -6.66
C LEU A 144 24.06 18.16 -6.85
N LYS A 145 24.94 18.74 -7.67
CA LYS A 145 24.88 20.17 -8.03
C LYS A 145 23.60 20.50 -8.79
N TYR A 146 23.20 19.68 -9.76
CA TYR A 146 21.95 19.84 -10.49
C TYR A 146 20.73 19.73 -9.58
N ILE A 147 20.66 18.71 -8.71
CA ILE A 147 19.56 18.56 -7.75
C ILE A 147 19.45 19.81 -6.87
N ASN A 148 20.58 20.30 -6.34
CA ASN A 148 20.60 21.49 -5.49
C ASN A 148 20.15 22.76 -6.24
N SER A 149 20.43 22.85 -7.53
CA SER A 149 20.03 23.98 -8.38
C SER A 149 18.62 23.86 -8.97
N ASN A 150 17.95 22.70 -8.84
CA ASN A 150 16.61 22.47 -9.39
C ASN A 150 15.59 22.20 -8.26
N PRO A 151 14.73 23.18 -7.91
CA PRO A 151 13.76 23.05 -6.83
C PRO A 151 12.82 21.83 -6.95
N PHE A 152 12.48 21.42 -8.17
CA PHE A 152 11.64 20.24 -8.40
C PHE A 152 12.40 18.94 -8.10
N ALA A 153 13.63 18.83 -8.59
CA ALA A 153 14.49 17.66 -8.32
C ALA A 153 14.81 17.52 -6.83
N LEU A 154 15.02 18.64 -6.14
CA LEU A 154 15.22 18.67 -4.68
C LEU A 154 13.97 18.22 -3.93
N LYS A 155 12.78 18.73 -4.30
CA LYS A 155 11.51 18.30 -3.70
C LYS A 155 11.24 16.80 -3.89
N ASP A 156 11.53 16.26 -5.06
CA ASP A 156 11.36 14.82 -5.32
C ASP A 156 12.35 13.96 -4.54
N LEU A 157 13.59 14.45 -4.33
CA LEU A 157 14.55 13.77 -3.45
C LEU A 157 14.05 13.77 -2.00
N LEU A 158 13.59 14.92 -1.50
CA LEU A 158 13.02 15.04 -0.15
C LEU A 158 11.83 14.10 0.04
N ASN A 159 10.87 14.09 -0.88
CA ASN A 159 9.72 13.17 -0.84
C ASN A 159 10.15 11.70 -0.87
N THR A 160 11.22 11.36 -1.59
CA THR A 160 11.76 9.99 -1.63
C THR A 160 12.34 9.59 -0.28
N VAL A 161 13.16 10.46 0.31
CA VAL A 161 13.79 10.20 1.62
C VAL A 161 12.74 10.12 2.72
N GLU A 162 11.75 11.02 2.70
CA GLU A 162 10.63 11.00 3.64
C GLU A 162 9.84 9.69 3.54
N ALA A 163 9.45 9.27 2.33
CA ALA A 163 8.75 8.01 2.13
C ALA A 163 9.57 6.79 2.57
N MET A 164 10.89 6.80 2.36
CA MET A 164 11.80 5.75 2.84
C MET A 164 11.87 5.71 4.37
N ASP A 165 12.00 6.84 5.04
CA ASP A 165 12.03 6.90 6.51
C ASP A 165 10.71 6.40 7.11
N VAL A 166 9.58 6.83 6.54
CA VAL A 166 8.24 6.35 6.91
C VAL A 166 8.10 4.84 6.69
N ALA A 167 8.62 4.30 5.58
CA ALA A 167 8.63 2.86 5.32
C ALA A 167 9.47 2.09 6.34
N MET A 168 10.66 2.59 6.66
CA MET A 168 11.55 1.98 7.64
C MET A 168 10.95 1.99 9.04
N ASP A 169 10.28 3.08 9.43
CA ASP A 169 9.57 3.15 10.70
C ASP A 169 8.43 2.13 10.77
N ALA A 170 7.62 2.04 9.72
CA ALA A 170 6.58 1.04 9.61
C ALA A 170 7.15 -0.38 9.69
N SER A 171 8.26 -0.66 8.99
CA SER A 171 8.95 -1.96 9.06
C SER A 171 9.35 -2.32 10.48
N ARG A 172 9.98 -1.39 11.21
CA ARG A 172 10.37 -1.59 12.62
C ARG A 172 9.17 -1.90 13.52
N ARG A 173 8.10 -1.13 13.36
CA ARG A 173 6.88 -1.30 14.18
C ARG A 173 6.16 -2.61 13.87
N SER A 174 6.08 -2.99 12.60
CA SER A 174 5.54 -4.28 12.17
C SER A 174 6.31 -5.45 12.79
N GLN A 175 7.63 -5.44 12.70
CA GLN A 175 8.49 -6.49 13.28
C GLN A 175 8.39 -6.54 14.80
N SER A 176 8.31 -5.39 15.48
CA SER A 176 8.13 -5.33 16.92
C SER A 176 6.80 -5.97 17.35
N ALA A 177 5.71 -5.63 16.68
CA ALA A 177 4.40 -6.22 16.93
C ALA A 177 4.39 -7.72 16.63
N MET A 178 5.03 -8.17 15.54
CA MET A 178 5.15 -9.59 15.20
C MET A 178 5.93 -10.39 16.25
N ARG A 179 6.95 -9.80 16.89
CA ARG A 179 7.66 -10.44 18.01
C ARG A 179 6.74 -10.63 19.22
N GLU A 180 5.87 -9.67 19.52
CA GLU A 180 4.88 -9.80 20.59
C GLU A 180 3.89 -10.93 20.28
N VAL A 181 3.35 -10.94 19.07
CA VAL A 181 2.47 -12.00 18.54
C VAL A 181 3.14 -13.38 18.64
N SER A 182 4.41 -13.48 18.24
CA SER A 182 5.20 -14.72 18.33
C SER A 182 5.53 -15.17 19.76
N GLN A 183 5.56 -14.25 20.73
CA GLN A 183 5.73 -14.60 22.15
C GLN A 183 4.43 -15.14 22.75
N LYS A 184 3.27 -14.63 22.32
CA LYS A 184 1.96 -15.18 22.70
C LYS A 184 1.80 -16.63 22.21
N ARG A 185 2.37 -17.00 21.05
CA ARG A 185 2.47 -18.38 20.52
C ARG A 185 3.00 -19.41 21.51
N LYS A 186 4.01 -19.06 22.30
CA LYS A 186 4.65 -19.99 23.25
C LYS A 186 3.79 -20.31 24.47
N ARG A 187 2.60 -19.71 24.60
CA ARG A 187 1.70 -19.82 25.76
C ARG A 187 0.37 -20.58 25.50
N ASN A 188 0.25 -21.31 24.37
CA ASN A 188 -0.86 -22.24 24.03
C ASN A 188 -2.16 -21.67 23.42
N GLU A 189 -2.14 -20.75 22.47
CA GLU A 189 -3.30 -20.57 21.58
C GLU A 189 -2.86 -19.85 20.30
N ILE A 190 -3.42 -20.27 19.16
CA ILE A 190 -3.29 -19.64 17.82
C ILE A 190 -2.07 -20.11 16.99
N ASN A 191 -2.17 -21.27 16.31
CA ASN A 191 -1.19 -21.68 15.29
C ASN A 191 -1.58 -21.22 13.87
N GLU A 192 -2.87 -21.29 13.51
CA GLU A 192 -3.35 -20.98 12.16
C GLU A 192 -3.22 -19.49 11.82
N ILE A 193 -3.71 -18.58 12.69
CA ILE A 193 -3.61 -17.13 12.45
C ILE A 193 -2.14 -16.68 12.39
N LEU A 194 -1.22 -17.36 13.08
CA LEU A 194 0.21 -17.01 13.04
C LEU A 194 0.87 -17.42 11.73
N ASP A 195 0.53 -18.57 11.18
CA ASP A 195 1.05 -19.00 9.89
C ASP A 195 0.45 -18.12 8.77
N SER A 196 -0.83 -17.74 8.89
CA SER A 196 -1.48 -16.76 8.01
C SER A 196 -0.86 -15.36 8.11
N ILE A 197 -0.60 -14.84 9.32
CA ILE A 197 0.09 -13.55 9.53
C ILE A 197 1.53 -13.61 9.01
N LYS A 198 2.25 -14.71 9.26
CA LYS A 198 3.64 -14.86 8.81
C LYS A 198 3.74 -14.90 7.30
N ASN A 199 2.86 -15.66 6.64
CA ASN A 199 2.73 -15.62 5.18
C ASN A 199 2.45 -14.19 4.72
N VAL A 200 1.56 -13.46 5.42
CA VAL A 200 1.22 -12.05 5.15
C VAL A 200 2.37 -11.05 5.38
N LEU A 201 3.38 -11.41 6.19
CA LEU A 201 4.52 -10.54 6.52
C LEU A 201 5.77 -10.83 5.68
N ASP A 202 5.87 -12.02 5.09
CA ASP A 202 6.85 -12.35 4.03
C ASP A 202 6.55 -11.58 2.72
N PHE A 203 5.44 -10.84 2.69
CA PHE A 203 5.09 -9.89 1.63
C PHE A 203 6.21 -8.91 1.31
N SER A 204 6.68 -8.93 0.06
CA SER A 204 7.48 -7.85 -0.48
C SER A 204 6.61 -6.85 -1.23
N PHE A 205 7.11 -5.63 -1.42
CA PHE A 205 6.47 -4.64 -2.28
C PHE A 205 6.36 -5.11 -3.75
N ASN A 206 7.10 -6.15 -4.12
CA ASN A 206 7.01 -6.81 -5.43
C ASN A 206 5.82 -7.78 -5.53
N ASP A 207 5.27 -8.27 -4.42
CA ASP A 207 4.31 -9.37 -4.40
C ASP A 207 2.84 -8.92 -4.38
N VAL A 208 2.60 -7.61 -4.45
CA VAL A 208 1.27 -6.96 -4.41
C VAL A 208 0.16 -7.70 -5.20
N PRO A 209 0.37 -8.18 -6.44
CA PRO A 209 -0.68 -8.91 -7.18
C PRO A 209 -1.03 -10.29 -6.64
N HIS A 210 -0.09 -11.01 -6.02
CA HIS A 210 -0.32 -12.36 -5.48
C HIS A 210 -1.03 -12.34 -4.14
N PHE A 211 -0.90 -11.22 -3.43
CA PHE A 211 -1.16 -11.13 -2.01
C PHE A 211 -2.45 -10.42 -1.64
N LEU A 212 -2.83 -9.44 -2.46
CA LEU A 212 -4.08 -8.72 -2.29
C LEU A 212 -5.30 -9.61 -2.49
N PRO A 213 -5.35 -10.56 -3.45
CA PRO A 213 -6.46 -11.50 -3.53
C PRO A 213 -6.59 -12.33 -2.26
N GLU A 214 -5.50 -12.80 -1.65
CA GLU A 214 -5.57 -13.58 -0.40
C GLU A 214 -6.14 -12.76 0.78
N LEU A 215 -5.85 -11.45 0.83
CA LEU A 215 -6.42 -10.51 1.81
C LEU A 215 -7.80 -9.95 1.43
N LEU A 216 -8.22 -10.08 0.17
CA LEU A 216 -9.48 -9.53 -0.39
C LEU A 216 -10.54 -10.61 -0.70
N VAL A 217 -10.17 -11.89 -0.79
CA VAL A 217 -11.08 -13.02 -1.03
C VAL A 217 -12.11 -13.16 0.10
N ASP A 218 -11.81 -12.62 1.29
CA ASP A 218 -12.76 -12.48 2.41
C ASP A 218 -13.70 -11.25 2.29
N ALA A 219 -13.73 -10.55 1.15
CA ALA A 219 -14.49 -9.29 0.96
C ALA A 219 -15.47 -9.30 -0.23
N ILE A 220 -16.24 -10.38 -0.39
CA ILE A 220 -17.38 -10.46 -1.34
C ILE A 220 -18.61 -9.72 -0.77
N PRO A 221 -19.38 -8.96 -1.57
CA PRO A 221 -20.56 -8.25 -1.08
C PRO A 221 -21.68 -9.23 -0.71
N GLY A 222 -22.14 -9.22 0.55
CA GLY A 222 -23.37 -9.89 0.97
C GLY A 222 -23.25 -10.99 2.03
N GLN A 223 -22.06 -11.27 2.56
CA GLN A 223 -21.91 -12.10 3.76
C GLN A 223 -21.29 -11.30 4.91
N PRO A 224 -21.81 -11.44 6.14
CA PRO A 224 -21.10 -10.95 7.31
C PRO A 224 -19.91 -11.90 7.59
N HIS A 225 -18.73 -11.30 7.82
CA HIS A 225 -17.46 -11.93 8.23
C HIS A 225 -16.63 -12.46 7.04
N THR A 226 -15.31 -12.23 6.94
CA THR A 226 -14.33 -12.45 8.01
C THR A 226 -12.97 -11.75 7.72
N ILE A 227 -12.77 -10.48 8.13
CA ILE A 227 -11.38 -10.03 8.49
C ILE A 227 -10.98 -10.65 9.86
N LYS A 228 -11.96 -11.18 10.61
CA LYS A 228 -11.79 -11.89 11.89
C LYS A 228 -10.83 -13.08 11.85
N THR A 229 -10.48 -13.61 10.68
CA THR A 229 -9.49 -14.70 10.57
C THR A 229 -8.08 -14.18 10.83
N PHE A 230 -7.85 -12.89 10.61
CA PHE A 230 -6.55 -12.22 10.77
C PHE A 230 -6.52 -11.18 11.90
N LEU A 231 -7.69 -10.71 12.39
CA LEU A 231 -7.85 -9.77 13.51
C LEU A 231 -8.68 -10.37 14.64
#